data_AF-A0A2T3L450-F1
#
_entry.id   AF-A0A2T3L450-F1
#
_cell.length_a   1.000
_cell.length_b   1.000
_cell.length_c   1.000
_cell.angle_alpha   90.00
_cell.angle_beta   90.00
_cell.angle_gamma   90.00
#
_symmetry.space_group_name_H-M   'P 1'
#
loop_
_entity.id
_entity.type
_entity.pdbx_description
1 polymer ?
#
loop_
_entity_poly.entity_id
_entity_poly.type
_entity_poly.pdbx_seq_one_letter_code
_entity_poly.pdbx_strand_id
1 'polypeptide(L)'
;MNKHLYPAMASAMEVEMKLITVDCPHCNKANAISPQSLSNTVSCEYCRKPLLDGKPVEANTQNFDKLVLSPKPVVVAFWGPNCSPCNTFKPIFEKVASERQSQQRFLRVNSVQNKAIATKYRVRGVPTVMVFKKGRQQAVLNTGLKKKEFCLWLDDVLQS
;
A
#
# COMPACT_ATOMS: atom_id res chain seq x y z
N MET A 1 -21.21 -29.93 -35.57
CA MET A 1 -19.77 -29.60 -35.59
C MET A 1 -19.60 -28.24 -34.94
N ASN A 2 -19.19 -28.23 -33.67
CA ASN A 2 -19.20 -27.04 -32.82
C ASN A 2 -17.79 -26.43 -32.78
N LYS A 3 -17.54 -25.42 -33.62
CA LYS A 3 -16.37 -24.55 -33.56
C LYS A 3 -16.89 -23.17 -33.92
N HIS A 4 -16.95 -22.25 -32.96
CA HIS A 4 -17.00 -20.78 -33.10
C HIS A 4 -17.68 -20.18 -31.88
N LEU A 5 -17.02 -20.25 -30.73
CA LEU A 5 -17.16 -19.28 -29.66
C LEU A 5 -15.75 -19.04 -29.11
N TYR A 6 -15.46 -17.81 -28.68
CA TYR A 6 -14.23 -17.36 -28.01
C TYR A 6 -13.06 -16.80 -28.88
N PRO A 7 -13.21 -15.63 -29.53
CA PRO A 7 -12.07 -14.75 -29.80
C PRO A 7 -11.97 -13.56 -28.83
N ALA A 8 -13.08 -13.14 -28.20
CA ALA A 8 -13.11 -11.88 -27.42
C ALA A 8 -12.60 -12.00 -25.96
N MET A 9 -12.55 -13.20 -25.39
CA MET A 9 -12.12 -13.38 -23.99
C MET A 9 -10.60 -13.42 -23.82
N ALA A 10 -9.85 -13.68 -24.88
CA ALA A 10 -8.39 -13.72 -24.84
C ALA A 10 -7.77 -12.33 -24.62
N SER A 11 -8.36 -11.27 -25.17
CA SER A 11 -7.83 -9.91 -25.11
C SER A 11 -8.07 -9.23 -23.75
N ALA A 12 -9.11 -9.61 -23.00
CA ALA A 12 -9.33 -9.10 -21.64
C ALA A 12 -8.36 -9.70 -20.61
N MET A 13 -7.74 -10.86 -20.91
CA MET A 13 -6.69 -11.47 -20.08
C MET A 13 -5.30 -10.87 -20.34
N GLU A 14 -5.16 -10.01 -21.36
CA GLU A 14 -3.94 -9.25 -21.66
C GLU A 14 -3.90 -7.88 -20.96
N VAL A 15 -4.86 -7.58 -20.06
CA VAL A 15 -4.77 -6.42 -19.16
C VAL A 15 -3.62 -6.64 -18.18
N GLU A 16 -2.42 -6.40 -18.69
CA GLU A 16 -1.09 -6.47 -18.11
C GLU A 16 -0.98 -7.15 -16.74
N MET A 17 -0.59 -8.43 -16.79
CA MET A 17 0.23 -9.09 -15.77
C MET A 17 1.61 -8.43 -15.62
N LYS A 18 1.71 -7.09 -15.69
CA LYS A 18 2.98 -6.39 -15.48
C LYS A 18 3.35 -6.52 -14.03
N LEU A 19 4.50 -7.16 -13.81
CA LEU A 19 5.13 -7.28 -12.50
C LEU A 19 5.16 -5.93 -11.78
N ILE A 20 4.97 -6.00 -10.46
CA ILE A 20 5.03 -4.89 -9.53
C ILE A 20 6.39 -4.98 -8.85
N THR A 21 7.15 -3.90 -8.89
CA THR A 21 8.38 -3.80 -8.09
C THR A 21 8.01 -3.40 -6.67
N VAL A 22 8.32 -4.26 -5.71
CA VAL A 22 8.10 -4.05 -4.28
C VAL A 22 9.43 -4.13 -3.56
N ASP A 23 9.80 -3.04 -2.89
CA ASP A 23 10.98 -3.02 -2.04
C ASP A 23 10.68 -3.83 -0.77
N CYS A 24 11.49 -4.85 -0.51
CA CYS A 24 11.30 -5.71 0.65
C CYS A 24 11.40 -4.87 1.93
N PRO A 25 10.37 -4.86 2.80
CA PRO A 25 10.39 -4.02 3.99
C PRO A 25 11.45 -4.48 5.01
N HIS A 26 12.09 -5.64 4.80
CA HIS A 26 13.09 -6.22 5.70
C HIS A 26 14.54 -5.98 5.27
N CYS A 27 14.82 -5.99 3.97
CA CYS A 27 16.19 -5.88 3.44
C CYS A 27 16.35 -4.80 2.35
N ASN A 28 15.27 -4.09 2.02
CA ASN A 28 15.20 -3.01 1.03
C ASN A 28 15.57 -3.42 -0.41
N LYS A 29 15.74 -4.71 -0.70
CA LYS A 29 15.94 -5.18 -2.08
C LYS A 29 14.61 -5.21 -2.84
N ALA A 30 14.63 -4.73 -4.07
CA ALA A 30 13.50 -4.75 -4.98
C ALA A 30 13.14 -6.18 -5.38
N ASN A 31 11.86 -6.54 -5.30
CA ASN A 31 11.32 -7.82 -5.74
C ASN A 31 10.27 -7.56 -6.82
N ALA A 32 10.29 -8.32 -7.90
CA ALA A 32 9.25 -8.28 -8.91
C ALA A 32 8.18 -9.33 -8.56
N ILE A 33 6.96 -8.90 -8.24
CA ILE A 33 5.85 -9.79 -7.89
C ILE A 33 4.68 -9.60 -8.84
N SER A 34 3.84 -10.63 -9.00
CA SER A 34 2.61 -10.46 -9.78
C SER A 34 1.57 -9.67 -8.97
N PRO A 35 0.62 -8.97 -9.63
CA PRO A 35 -0.49 -8.33 -8.93
C PRO A 35 -1.31 -9.29 -8.07
N GLN A 36 -1.45 -10.55 -8.49
CA GLN A 36 -2.11 -11.59 -7.71
C GLN A 36 -1.38 -11.90 -6.40
N SER A 37 -0.06 -11.68 -6.32
CA SER A 37 0.70 -11.84 -5.07
C SER A 37 0.29 -10.84 -3.99
N LEU A 38 -0.44 -9.76 -4.29
CA LEU A 38 -0.93 -8.84 -3.27
C LEU A 38 -1.98 -9.48 -2.33
N SER A 39 -2.68 -10.53 -2.80
CA SER A 39 -3.64 -11.28 -1.96
C SER A 39 -2.98 -12.36 -1.10
N ASN A 40 -1.79 -12.81 -1.45
CA ASN A 40 -1.14 -13.99 -0.86
C ASN A 40 0.14 -13.61 -0.10
N THR A 41 0.68 -14.56 0.67
CA THR A 41 2.00 -14.42 1.27
C THR A 41 3.05 -14.72 0.22
N VAL A 42 3.82 -13.70 -0.19
CA VAL A 42 4.97 -13.83 -1.08
C VAL A 42 6.26 -13.50 -0.31
N SER A 43 7.29 -14.31 -0.48
CA SER A 43 8.59 -14.13 0.19
C SER A 43 9.57 -13.34 -0.66
N CYS A 44 10.41 -12.55 0.00
CA CYS A 44 11.53 -11.88 -0.64
C CYS A 44 12.54 -12.90 -1.16
N GLU A 45 13.00 -12.76 -2.40
CA GLU A 45 13.95 -13.67 -3.02
C GLU A 45 15.32 -13.64 -2.31
N TYR A 46 15.68 -12.49 -1.72
CA TYR A 46 16.99 -12.27 -1.13
C TYR A 46 17.08 -12.62 0.34
N CYS A 47 16.08 -12.24 1.15
CA CYS A 47 16.12 -12.45 2.61
C CYS A 47 15.08 -13.46 3.11
N ARG A 48 14.28 -14.04 2.20
CA ARG A 48 13.27 -15.10 2.44
C ARG A 48 12.11 -14.74 3.38
N LYS A 49 12.15 -13.58 4.04
CA LYS A 49 11.04 -13.04 4.84
C LYS A 49 9.85 -12.65 3.95
N PRO A 50 8.60 -12.73 4.45
CA PRO A 50 7.44 -12.33 3.66
C PRO A 50 7.46 -10.82 3.36
N LEU A 51 7.08 -10.45 2.14
CA LEU A 51 7.04 -9.04 1.69
C LEU A 51 5.86 -8.26 2.28
N LEU A 52 4.80 -8.95 2.66
CA LEU A 52 3.52 -8.38 3.08
C LEU A 52 3.08 -8.87 4.48
N ASP A 53 4.02 -8.92 5.43
CA ASP A 53 3.83 -9.43 6.81
C ASP A 53 3.45 -8.36 7.84
N GLY A 54 2.88 -7.24 7.40
CA GLY A 54 2.48 -6.15 8.27
C GLY A 54 3.59 -5.16 8.59
N LYS A 55 4.83 -5.37 8.13
CA LYS A 55 5.78 -4.25 8.08
C LYS A 55 5.41 -3.33 6.90
N PRO A 56 5.30 -2.01 7.10
CA PRO A 56 4.93 -1.10 6.02
C PRO A 56 5.92 -1.15 4.85
N VAL A 57 5.39 -1.21 3.64
CA VAL A 57 6.17 -1.16 2.38
C VAL A 57 6.36 0.30 1.98
N GLU A 58 7.58 0.69 1.59
CA GLU A 58 7.80 2.01 0.98
C GLU A 58 7.28 1.99 -0.46
N ALA A 59 6.34 2.89 -0.75
CA ALA A 59 5.74 3.07 -2.05
C ALA A 59 6.34 4.30 -2.75
N ASN A 60 6.47 4.18 -4.06
CA ASN A 60 7.07 5.18 -4.94
C ASN A 60 6.27 5.27 -6.25
N THR A 61 6.68 6.19 -7.13
CA THR A 61 5.98 6.48 -8.40
C THR A 61 5.84 5.27 -9.33
N GLN A 62 6.67 4.23 -9.17
CA GLN A 62 6.64 3.04 -10.02
C GLN A 62 5.63 1.99 -9.53
N ASN A 63 5.35 1.93 -8.22
CA ASN A 63 4.57 0.86 -7.63
C ASN A 63 3.27 1.30 -6.97
N PHE A 64 3.13 2.59 -6.61
CA PHE A 64 2.02 3.08 -5.80
C PHE A 64 0.65 2.73 -6.39
N ASP A 65 0.43 3.07 -7.66
CA ASP A 65 -0.86 2.87 -8.33
C ASP A 65 -1.27 1.40 -8.37
N LYS A 66 -0.32 0.47 -8.44
CA LYS A 66 -0.60 -0.97 -8.39
C LYS A 66 -0.83 -1.46 -6.96
N LEU A 67 -0.05 -0.96 -6.00
CA LEU A 67 -0.19 -1.37 -4.59
C LEU A 67 -1.55 -0.96 -4.01
N VAL A 68 -2.08 0.21 -4.35
CA VAL A 68 -3.41 0.66 -3.88
C VAL A 68 -4.58 -0.11 -4.48
N LEU A 69 -4.35 -0.88 -5.55
CA LEU A 69 -5.32 -1.82 -6.13
C LEU A 69 -5.41 -3.15 -5.36
N SER A 70 -4.68 -3.31 -4.24
CA SER A 70 -4.75 -4.51 -3.41
C SER A 70 -6.20 -4.91 -3.10
N PRO A 71 -6.51 -6.23 -3.08
CA PRO A 71 -7.81 -6.70 -2.65
C PRO A 71 -8.16 -6.32 -1.20
N LYS A 72 -7.13 -6.19 -0.34
CA LYS A 72 -7.29 -5.68 1.03
C LYS A 72 -7.25 -4.16 1.02
N PRO A 73 -7.97 -3.47 1.94
CA PRO A 73 -7.81 -2.04 2.11
C PRO A 73 -6.35 -1.67 2.37
N VAL A 74 -5.91 -0.54 1.80
CA VAL A 74 -4.54 -0.06 1.87
C VAL A 74 -4.49 1.25 2.64
N VAL A 75 -3.75 1.25 3.75
CA VAL A 75 -3.51 2.43 4.58
C VAL A 75 -2.15 3.01 4.20
N VAL A 76 -2.12 4.26 3.75
CA VAL A 76 -0.93 4.93 3.25
C VAL A 76 -0.56 6.08 4.19
N ALA A 77 0.64 6.07 4.76
CA ALA A 77 1.20 7.21 5.49
C ALA A 77 2.19 7.99 4.63
N PHE A 78 1.82 9.23 4.28
CA PHE A 78 2.73 10.20 3.68
C PHE A 78 3.62 10.81 4.78
N TRP A 79 4.93 10.78 4.55
CA TRP A 79 5.93 11.28 5.49
C TRP A 79 6.99 12.13 4.77
N GLY A 80 7.87 12.78 5.52
CA GLY A 80 8.99 13.55 4.97
C GLY A 80 10.25 13.45 5.85
N PRO A 81 11.45 13.71 5.28
CA PRO A 81 12.68 13.78 6.04
C PRO A 81 12.60 14.92 7.07
N ASN A 82 13.29 14.76 8.20
CA ASN A 82 13.35 15.77 9.28
C ASN A 82 11.96 16.21 9.81
N CYS A 83 10.98 15.31 9.77
CA CYS A 83 9.62 15.56 10.26
C CYS A 83 9.45 14.94 11.65
N SER A 84 9.53 15.77 12.70
CA SER A 84 9.36 15.31 14.09
C SER A 84 8.00 14.62 14.34
N PRO A 85 6.85 15.18 13.93
CA PRO A 85 5.56 14.49 14.07
C PRO A 85 5.50 13.15 13.34
N CYS A 86 6.14 13.03 12.18
CA CYS A 86 6.23 11.77 11.43
C CYS A 86 7.04 10.72 12.21
N ASN A 87 8.14 11.15 12.84
CA ASN A 87 8.97 10.26 13.66
C ASN A 87 8.22 9.72 14.88
N THR A 88 7.40 10.55 15.52
CA THR A 88 6.52 10.12 16.62
C THR A 88 5.44 9.15 16.14
N PHE A 89 4.85 9.40 14.96
CA PHE A 89 3.77 8.56 14.44
C PHE A 89 4.25 7.22 13.85
N LYS A 90 5.45 7.18 13.28
CA LYS A 90 6.04 5.98 12.64
C LYS A 90 5.92 4.69 13.49
N PRO A 91 6.37 4.63 14.77
CA PRO A 91 6.27 3.40 15.55
C PRO A 91 4.82 2.97 15.83
N ILE A 92 3.89 3.92 15.93
CA ILE A 92 2.46 3.63 16.09
C ILE A 92 1.92 3.01 14.79
N PHE A 93 2.24 3.60 13.65
CA PHE A 93 1.85 3.10 12.34
C PHE A 93 2.38 1.67 12.10
N GLU A 94 3.65 1.42 12.39
CA GLU A 94 4.27 0.09 12.27
C GLU A 94 3.65 -0.94 13.22
N LYS A 95 3.34 -0.54 14.46
CA LYS A 95 2.68 -1.44 15.43
C LYS A 95 1.29 -1.85 14.98
N VAL A 96 0.48 -0.89 14.54
CA VAL A 96 -0.88 -1.16 14.01
C VAL A 96 -0.82 -1.98 12.72
N ALA A 97 0.17 -1.72 11.86
CA ALA A 97 0.37 -2.48 10.64
C ALA A 97 0.64 -3.97 10.90
N SER A 98 1.48 -4.27 11.89
CA SER A 98 1.76 -5.64 12.32
C SER A 98 0.53 -6.33 12.90
N GLU A 99 -0.23 -5.63 13.75
CA GLU A 99 -1.45 -6.16 14.39
C GLU A 99 -2.58 -6.43 13.39
N ARG A 100 -2.61 -5.69 12.28
CA ARG A 100 -3.70 -5.73 11.30
C ARG A 100 -3.32 -6.32 9.93
N GLN A 101 -2.17 -6.97 9.83
CA GLN A 101 -1.62 -7.50 8.56
C GLN A 101 -2.55 -8.46 7.79
N SER A 102 -3.44 -9.16 8.50
CA SER A 102 -4.42 -10.07 7.91
C SER A 102 -5.56 -9.33 7.24
N GLN A 103 -5.87 -8.10 7.66
CA GLN A 103 -7.05 -7.35 7.23
C GLN A 103 -6.70 -6.20 6.28
N GLN A 104 -5.55 -5.54 6.47
CA GLN A 104 -5.13 -4.41 5.64
C GLN A 104 -3.67 -4.52 5.19
N ARG A 105 -3.31 -3.71 4.20
CA ARG A 105 -1.92 -3.43 3.80
C ARG A 105 -1.53 -2.04 4.26
N PHE A 106 -0.26 -1.87 4.60
CA PHE A 106 0.27 -0.60 5.08
C PHE A 106 1.41 -0.17 4.18
N LEU A 107 1.31 1.05 3.65
CA LEU A 107 2.33 1.67 2.82
C LEU A 107 2.83 2.95 3.47
N ARG A 108 4.06 3.32 3.15
CA ARG A 108 4.62 4.63 3.46
C ARG A 108 5.07 5.29 2.18
N VAL A 109 4.89 6.60 2.07
CA VAL A 109 5.34 7.39 0.91
C VAL A 109 6.14 8.57 1.41
N ASN A 110 7.41 8.63 1.03
CA ASN A 110 8.18 9.86 1.20
C ASN A 110 7.66 10.92 0.21
N SER A 111 6.92 11.90 0.72
CA SER A 111 6.27 12.97 -0.07
C SER A 111 7.26 13.92 -0.75
N VAL A 112 8.47 14.08 -0.19
CA VAL A 112 9.53 14.93 -0.77
C VAL A 112 10.18 14.25 -1.97
N GLN A 113 10.43 12.94 -1.87
CA GLN A 113 10.98 12.15 -2.98
C GLN A 113 9.93 11.82 -4.04
N ASN A 114 8.67 11.65 -3.65
CA ASN A 114 7.58 11.25 -4.53
C ASN A 114 6.56 12.38 -4.77
N LYS A 115 7.04 13.54 -5.22
CA LYS A 115 6.24 14.76 -5.42
C LYS A 115 5.01 14.56 -6.32
N ALA A 116 5.12 13.72 -7.34
CA ALA A 116 4.02 13.41 -8.25
C ALA A 116 2.84 12.74 -7.51
N ILE A 117 3.12 11.79 -6.61
CA ILE A 117 2.09 11.14 -5.78
C ILE A 117 1.50 12.16 -4.80
N ALA A 118 2.35 12.91 -4.10
CA ALA A 118 1.91 13.94 -3.15
C ALA A 118 1.00 14.98 -3.81
N THR A 119 1.34 15.40 -5.04
CA THR A 119 0.53 16.35 -5.83
C THR A 119 -0.79 15.73 -6.27
N LYS A 120 -0.77 14.51 -6.82
CA LYS A 120 -1.97 13.76 -7.25
C LYS A 120 -3.01 13.67 -6.14
N TYR A 121 -2.57 13.40 -4.92
CA TYR A 121 -3.45 13.26 -3.74
C TYR A 121 -3.54 14.52 -2.88
N ARG A 122 -3.04 15.67 -3.37
CA ARG A 122 -3.13 16.98 -2.71
C ARG A 122 -2.61 16.97 -1.26
N VAL A 123 -1.52 16.26 -1.00
CA VAL A 123 -0.85 16.21 0.31
C VAL A 123 -0.22 17.58 0.58
N ARG A 124 -0.77 18.31 1.55
CA ARG A 124 -0.32 19.68 1.91
C ARG A 124 0.61 19.72 3.13
N GLY A 125 0.71 18.62 3.87
CA GLY A 125 1.49 18.51 5.09
C GLY A 125 1.71 17.04 5.48
N VAL A 126 2.63 16.81 6.41
CA VAL A 126 2.95 15.46 6.90
C VAL A 126 3.02 15.43 8.44
N PRO A 127 2.63 14.31 9.07
CA PRO A 127 2.09 13.10 8.44
C PRO A 127 0.66 13.31 7.91
N THR A 128 0.38 12.70 6.76
CA THR A 128 -0.99 12.56 6.22
C THR A 128 -1.25 11.07 6.00
N VAL A 129 -2.37 10.56 6.47
CA VAL A 129 -2.79 9.18 6.30
C VAL A 129 -3.99 9.12 5.38
N MET A 130 -3.99 8.18 4.44
CA MET A 130 -5.10 7.94 3.53
C MET A 130 -5.46 6.46 3.51
N VAL A 131 -6.75 6.16 3.34
CA VAL A 131 -7.24 4.80 3.15
C VAL A 131 -7.71 4.64 1.71
N PHE A 132 -7.30 3.55 1.08
CA PHE A 132 -7.70 3.16 -0.26
C PHE A 132 -8.42 1.80 -0.24
N LYS A 133 -9.50 1.68 -1.01
CA LYS A 133 -10.16 0.41 -1.34
C LYS A 133 -10.18 0.28 -2.86
N LYS A 134 -9.55 -0.76 -3.43
CA LYS A 134 -9.48 -1.02 -4.89
C LYS A 134 -9.08 0.23 -5.70
N GLY A 135 -8.02 0.91 -5.29
CA GLY A 135 -7.49 2.12 -5.93
C GLY A 135 -8.26 3.42 -5.66
N ARG A 136 -9.44 3.37 -5.01
CA ARG A 136 -10.22 4.56 -4.66
C ARG A 136 -9.91 5.03 -3.25
N GLN A 137 -9.55 6.29 -3.10
CA GLN A 137 -9.40 6.93 -1.79
C GLN A 137 -10.76 6.99 -1.08
N GLN A 138 -10.81 6.51 0.16
CA GLN A 138 -12.01 6.46 1.01
C GLN A 138 -11.99 7.56 2.07
N ALA A 139 -10.84 7.78 2.70
CA ALA A 139 -10.68 8.75 3.76
C ALA A 139 -9.28 9.36 3.76
N VAL A 140 -9.17 10.52 4.39
CA VAL A 140 -7.92 11.23 4.65
C VAL A 140 -7.90 11.75 6.08
N LEU A 141 -6.73 11.66 6.70
CA LEU A 141 -6.43 12.16 8.02
C LEU A 141 -5.12 12.94 7.94
N ASN A 142 -5.17 14.26 8.11
CA ASN A 142 -4.00 15.15 7.92
C ASN A 142 -3.10 15.25 9.17
N THR A 143 -3.07 14.20 9.99
CA THR A 143 -2.28 14.16 11.22
C THR A 143 -1.94 12.72 11.62
N GLY A 144 -0.98 12.57 12.53
CA GLY A 144 -0.70 11.32 13.21
C GLY A 144 -1.53 11.23 14.49
N LEU A 145 -2.11 10.08 14.76
CA LEU A 145 -2.87 9.81 15.98
C LEU A 145 -2.09 8.88 16.90
N LYS A 146 -2.40 8.90 18.21
CA LYS A 146 -1.96 7.83 19.11
C LYS A 146 -2.67 6.53 18.73
N LYS A 147 -2.12 5.40 19.18
CA LYS A 147 -2.55 4.06 18.74
C LYS A 147 -4.06 3.83 18.88
N LYS A 148 -4.66 4.20 20.01
CA LYS A 148 -6.09 3.93 20.29
C LYS A 148 -6.98 4.67 19.30
N GLU A 149 -6.75 5.98 19.15
CA GLU A 149 -7.50 6.84 18.24
C GLU A 149 -7.26 6.44 16.78
N PHE A 150 -6.05 6.02 16.43
CA PHE A 150 -5.76 5.53 15.08
C PHE A 150 -6.52 4.25 14.75
N CYS A 151 -6.58 3.29 15.68
CA CYS A 151 -7.39 2.08 15.51
C CYS A 151 -8.88 2.41 15.36
N LEU A 152 -9.43 3.28 16.22
CA LEU A 152 -10.83 3.70 16.16
C LEU A 152 -11.17 4.36 14.82
N TRP A 153 -10.30 5.25 14.32
CA TRP A 153 -10.48 5.88 13.01
C TRP A 153 -10.43 4.87 11.86
N LEU A 154 -9.52 3.89 11.92
CA LEU A 154 -9.47 2.82 10.91
C LEU A 154 -10.73 1.96 10.95
N ASP A 155 -11.25 1.65 12.13
CA ASP A 155 -12.46 0.83 12.28
C ASP A 155 -13.67 1.56 11.68
N ASP A 156 -13.84 2.85 11.97
CA ASP A 156 -14.90 3.69 11.41
C ASP A 156 -14.87 3.74 9.86
N VAL A 157 -13.69 4.01 9.30
CA VAL A 157 -13.51 4.14 7.83
C VAL A 157 -13.62 2.81 7.10
N LEU A 158 -13.25 1.70 7.74
CA LEU A 158 -13.16 0.40 7.07
C LEU A 158 -14.43 -0.45 7.21
N GLN A 159 -15.23 -0.22 8.25
CA GLN A 159 -16.52 -0.89 8.46
C GLN A 159 -17.69 -0.25 7.68
N SER A 160 -17.46 0.90 7.05
CA SER A 160 -18.36 1.56 6.09
C SER A 160 -18.12 1.11 4.64
#